data_AF-A0A448XN64-F1
#
_entry.id   AF-A0A448XN64-F1
#
_cell.length_a   1.000
_cell.length_b   1.000
_cell.length_c   1.000
_cell.angle_alpha   90.00
_cell.angle_beta   90.00
_cell.angle_gamma   90.00
#
_symmetry.space_group_name_H-M   'P 1'
#
loop_
_entity.id
_entity.type
_entity.pdbx_description
1 polymer ?
#
loop_
_entity_poly.entity_id
_entity_poly.type
_entity_poly.pdbx_seq_one_letter_code
_entity_poly.pdbx_strand_id
1 'polypeptide(L)'
;MWGSDIGKSLDQLDQAFFLPLNQTGIAEHRAQYLHIIQALEDLTRKIFIEFQNTIDPDPLKCLDSAILARSNQIAGRIEPNASSGLFRLLNELHYWIRLGSEVPHYAAEAQRRTLELHYLYQLCLVICRDYNRIMNLLNGEERLLFRERIKILDKKITPGFSKIHWSVRSMVELFVNDCRIHACRLQSKVDEYKQANLEIKANCELIAQTLMIKLEANRVYENNEFNERQV
;
A
#
# COMPACT_ATOMS: atom_id res chain seq x y z
N MET A 1 24.56 17.03 -9.17
CA MET A 1 23.54 18.07 -8.84
C MET A 1 24.05 19.05 -7.79
N TRP A 2 24.74 18.59 -6.73
CA TRP A 2 25.39 19.47 -5.75
C TRP A 2 26.49 20.36 -6.34
N GLY A 3 27.30 19.86 -7.28
CA GLY A 3 28.40 20.62 -7.87
C GLY A 3 28.00 21.91 -8.63
N SER A 4 26.78 22.01 -9.17
CA SER A 4 26.39 23.18 -9.99
C SER A 4 25.95 24.41 -9.19
N ASP A 5 25.42 24.22 -7.98
CA ASP A 5 25.09 25.34 -7.09
C ASP A 5 26.27 25.69 -6.16
N ILE A 6 27.16 24.73 -5.90
CA ILE A 6 28.40 24.91 -5.12
C ILE A 6 29.44 25.75 -5.88
N GLY A 7 29.59 25.53 -7.20
CA GLY A 7 30.46 26.37 -8.04
C GLY A 7 30.01 27.84 -8.07
N LYS A 8 28.69 28.09 -8.08
CA LYS A 8 28.13 29.45 -8.07
C LYS A 8 28.47 30.24 -6.81
N SER A 9 28.54 29.59 -5.65
CA SER A 9 28.92 30.26 -4.39
C SER A 9 30.39 30.67 -4.35
N LEU A 10 31.28 29.86 -4.95
CA LEU A 10 32.68 30.20 -5.17
C LEU A 10 32.85 31.32 -6.20
N ASP A 11 32.11 31.26 -7.30
CA ASP A 11 32.11 32.32 -8.33
C ASP A 11 31.57 33.65 -7.78
N GLN A 12 30.64 33.61 -6.83
CA GLN A 12 30.12 34.80 -6.14
C GLN A 12 31.15 35.42 -5.18
N LEU A 13 32.02 34.61 -4.56
CA LEU A 13 33.16 35.12 -3.78
C LEU A 13 34.17 35.84 -4.67
N ASP A 14 34.41 35.33 -5.89
CA ASP A 14 35.27 35.99 -6.88
C ASP A 14 34.67 37.33 -7.39
N GLN A 15 33.34 37.52 -7.26
CA GLN A 15 32.63 38.76 -7.61
C GLN A 15 32.48 39.75 -6.45
N ALA A 16 32.84 39.36 -5.21
CA ALA A 16 32.64 40.16 -4.01
C ALA A 16 33.80 41.15 -3.75
N PHE A 17 33.98 42.13 -4.65
CA PHE A 17 35.01 43.18 -4.58
C PHE A 17 34.95 44.07 -3.32
N PHE A 18 33.85 44.01 -2.57
CA PHE A 18 33.53 44.89 -1.45
C PHE A 18 33.92 44.32 -0.08
N LEU A 19 34.41 43.07 -0.01
CA LEU A 19 34.83 42.45 1.25
C LEU A 19 36.26 42.91 1.60
N PRO A 20 36.50 43.50 2.78
CA PRO A 20 37.83 43.92 3.24
C PRO A 20 38.58 42.72 3.83
N LEU A 21 38.69 41.64 3.06
CA LEU A 21 39.47 40.48 3.43
C LEU A 21 40.84 40.61 2.76
N ASN A 22 41.91 40.57 3.55
CA ASN A 22 43.27 40.44 3.01
C ASN A 22 43.30 39.23 2.06
N GLN A 23 44.09 39.27 0.98
CA GLN A 23 44.17 38.18 -0.01
C GLN A 23 44.40 36.79 0.64
N THR A 24 45.09 36.77 1.79
CA THR A 24 45.28 35.59 2.65
C THR A 24 43.98 35.04 3.26
N GLY A 25 43.08 35.89 3.77
CA GLY A 25 41.81 35.46 4.38
C GLY A 25 40.83 34.86 3.37
N ILE A 26 40.79 35.40 2.14
CA ILE A 26 39.96 34.83 1.05
C ILE A 26 40.51 33.45 0.64
N ALA A 27 41.83 33.31 0.53
CA ALA A 27 42.48 32.04 0.22
C ALA A 27 42.23 30.98 1.32
N GLU A 28 42.31 31.37 2.59
CA GLU A 28 42.01 30.49 3.73
C GLU A 28 40.55 30.04 3.75
N HIS A 29 39.59 30.95 3.55
CA HIS A 29 38.17 30.59 3.46
C HIS A 29 37.86 29.69 2.26
N ARG A 30 38.51 29.94 1.10
CA ARG A 30 38.40 29.06 -0.07
C ARG A 30 38.95 27.67 0.22
N ALA A 31 40.11 27.59 0.88
CA ALA A 31 40.71 26.31 1.29
C ALA A 31 39.80 25.55 2.26
N GLN A 32 39.21 26.22 3.25
CA GLN A 32 38.25 25.62 4.18
C GLN A 32 36.99 25.13 3.45
N TYR A 33 36.45 25.92 2.53
CA TYR A 33 35.26 25.55 1.76
C TYR A 33 35.52 24.34 0.84
N LEU A 34 36.65 24.33 0.12
CA LEU A 34 37.07 23.19 -0.69
C LEU A 34 37.31 21.94 0.16
N HIS A 35 37.92 22.09 1.35
CA HIS A 35 38.11 21.00 2.29
C HIS A 35 36.76 20.40 2.74
N ILE A 36 35.75 21.23 3.03
CA ILE A 36 34.41 20.75 3.39
C ILE A 36 33.77 20.00 2.22
N ILE A 37 33.86 20.51 0.99
CA ILE A 37 33.34 19.82 -0.20
C ILE A 37 34.00 18.45 -0.34
N GLN A 38 35.32 18.40 -0.26
CA GLN A 38 36.06 17.15 -0.37
C GLN A 38 35.67 16.18 0.74
N ALA A 39 35.52 16.65 1.98
CA ALA A 39 35.04 15.83 3.09
C ALA A 39 33.61 15.29 2.85
N LEU A 40 32.72 16.07 2.24
CA LEU A 40 31.36 15.63 1.87
C LEU A 40 31.38 14.60 0.73
N GLU A 41 32.23 14.77 -0.27
CA GLU A 41 32.41 13.80 -1.36
C GLU A 41 32.98 12.47 -0.82
N ASP A 42 33.97 12.54 0.06
CA ASP A 42 34.57 11.38 0.71
C ASP A 42 33.56 10.66 1.61
N LEU A 43 32.76 11.40 2.38
CA LEU A 43 31.67 10.85 3.18
C LEU A 43 30.61 10.18 2.30
N THR A 44 30.21 10.82 1.20
CA THR A 44 29.23 10.27 0.26
C THR A 44 29.73 8.97 -0.36
N ARG A 45 31.01 8.95 -0.77
CA ARG A 45 31.66 7.75 -1.31
C ARG A 45 31.74 6.64 -0.27
N LYS A 46 32.10 6.97 0.97
CA LYS A 46 32.14 6.01 2.07
C LYS A 46 30.76 5.39 2.34
N ILE A 47 29.72 6.20 2.46
CA ILE A 47 28.35 5.72 2.67
C ILE A 47 27.89 4.87 1.48
N PHE A 48 28.23 5.26 0.26
CA PHE A 48 27.88 4.45 -0.92
C PHE A 48 28.57 3.08 -0.93
N ILE A 49 29.85 3.00 -0.52
CA ILE A 49 30.56 1.72 -0.37
C ILE A 49 29.92 0.87 0.74
N GLU A 50 29.58 1.47 1.88
CA GLU A 50 28.86 0.78 2.96
C GLU A 50 27.52 0.24 2.46
N PHE A 51 26.76 1.03 1.69
CA PHE A 51 25.54 0.59 1.04
C PHE A 51 25.78 -0.58 0.10
N GLN A 52 26.78 -0.50 -0.79
CA GLN A 52 27.14 -1.59 -1.71
C GLN A 52 27.42 -2.91 -0.96
N ASN A 53 28.04 -2.84 0.21
CA ASN A 53 28.31 -4.02 1.04
C ASN A 53 27.06 -4.61 1.70
N THR A 54 25.93 -3.89 1.74
CA THR A 54 24.65 -4.42 2.23
C THR A 54 23.84 -5.13 1.14
N ILE A 55 24.20 -4.95 -0.13
CA ILE A 55 23.49 -5.56 -1.25
C ILE A 55 23.87 -7.04 -1.35
N ASP A 56 22.86 -7.91 -1.36
CA ASP A 56 23.04 -9.34 -1.63
C ASP A 56 23.64 -9.54 -3.04
N PRO A 57 24.62 -10.45 -3.22
CA PRO A 57 25.12 -10.83 -4.54
C PRO A 57 24.04 -11.19 -5.56
N ASP A 58 22.90 -11.73 -5.11
CA ASP A 58 21.73 -12.00 -5.95
C ASP A 58 20.45 -11.38 -5.35
N PRO A 59 20.18 -10.09 -5.61
CA PRO A 59 19.02 -9.41 -5.06
C PRO A 59 17.69 -9.95 -5.63
N LEU A 60 17.73 -10.61 -6.79
CA LEU A 60 16.54 -11.09 -7.50
C LEU A 60 16.12 -12.50 -7.11
N LYS A 61 16.96 -13.24 -6.40
CA LYS A 61 16.63 -14.57 -5.85
C LYS A 61 15.31 -14.61 -5.07
N CYS A 62 14.97 -13.51 -4.38
CA CYS A 62 13.71 -13.45 -3.62
C CYS A 62 12.46 -13.45 -4.52
N LEU A 63 12.59 -13.23 -5.83
CA LEU A 63 11.47 -13.30 -6.79
C LEU A 63 10.97 -14.72 -7.03
N ASP A 64 11.77 -15.74 -6.68
CA ASP A 64 11.37 -17.15 -6.70
C ASP A 64 10.51 -17.54 -5.50
N SER A 65 10.23 -16.60 -4.60
CA SER A 65 9.24 -16.79 -3.55
C SER A 65 7.81 -16.58 -4.08
N ALA A 66 6.86 -17.23 -3.43
CA ALA A 66 5.45 -17.07 -3.78
C ALA A 66 5.00 -15.60 -3.59
N ILE A 67 3.98 -15.15 -4.32
CA ILE A 67 3.54 -13.74 -4.27
C ILE A 67 2.70 -13.37 -3.04
N LEU A 68 2.09 -14.33 -2.36
CA LEU A 68 1.24 -14.12 -1.19
C LEU A 68 1.78 -14.87 0.03
N ALA A 69 1.58 -14.28 1.21
CA ALA A 69 1.83 -14.88 2.51
C ALA A 69 0.59 -14.74 3.40
N ARG A 70 0.48 -15.60 4.42
CA ARG A 70 -0.50 -15.42 5.49
C ARG A 70 0.03 -14.38 6.47
N SER A 71 -0.82 -13.46 6.90
CA SER A 71 -0.43 -12.44 7.87
C SER A 71 -0.10 -13.10 9.21
N ASN A 72 1.05 -12.74 9.78
CA ASN A 72 1.46 -13.17 11.13
C ASN A 72 0.79 -12.33 12.23
N GLN A 73 0.31 -11.13 11.89
CA GLN A 73 -0.29 -10.20 12.85
C GLN A 73 -1.76 -10.48 13.09
N ILE A 74 -2.49 -10.87 12.04
CA ILE A 74 -3.93 -11.08 12.10
C ILE A 74 -4.28 -12.39 11.43
N ALA A 75 -4.70 -13.37 12.24
CA ALA A 75 -5.10 -14.69 11.77
C ALA A 75 -6.21 -14.58 10.70
N GLY A 76 -6.03 -15.32 9.59
CA GLY A 76 -6.98 -15.37 8.49
C GLY A 76 -6.82 -14.27 7.44
N ARG A 77 -5.94 -13.28 7.63
CA ARG A 77 -5.61 -12.27 6.61
C ARG A 77 -4.49 -12.73 5.69
N ILE A 78 -4.48 -12.13 4.50
CA ILE A 78 -3.44 -12.35 3.49
C ILE A 78 -2.69 -11.04 3.23
N GLU A 79 -1.40 -11.16 2.97
CA GLU A 79 -0.50 -10.05 2.69
C GLU A 79 0.39 -10.41 1.49
N PRO A 80 0.86 -9.43 0.71
CA PRO A 80 1.84 -9.69 -0.32
C PRO A 80 3.14 -10.18 0.31
N ASN A 81 3.70 -11.26 -0.21
CA ASN A 81 5.00 -11.77 0.21
C ASN A 81 6.13 -11.00 -0.48
N ALA A 82 6.30 -9.74 -0.08
CA ALA A 82 7.35 -8.88 -0.58
C ALA A 82 8.56 -8.92 0.37
N SER A 83 9.74 -9.28 -0.17
CA SER A 83 10.98 -9.13 0.58
C SER A 83 11.19 -7.65 0.91
N SER A 84 11.14 -7.31 2.19
CA SER A 84 11.39 -5.94 2.67
C SER A 84 12.81 -5.46 2.32
N GLY A 85 13.75 -6.39 2.14
CA GLY A 85 15.11 -6.11 1.67
C GLY A 85 15.14 -5.66 0.20
N LEU A 86 14.38 -6.31 -0.68
CA LEU A 86 14.35 -5.96 -2.11
C LEU A 86 13.76 -4.56 -2.33
N PHE A 87 12.59 -4.27 -1.75
CA PHE A 87 11.97 -2.95 -1.96
C PHE A 87 12.78 -1.82 -1.31
N ARG A 88 13.46 -2.10 -0.20
CA ARG A 88 14.43 -1.15 0.39
C ARG A 88 15.59 -0.89 -0.57
N LEU A 89 16.19 -1.94 -1.12
CA LEU A 89 17.25 -1.83 -2.12
C LEU A 89 16.81 -1.01 -3.35
N LEU A 90 15.63 -1.29 -3.91
CA LEU A 90 15.11 -0.56 -5.07
C LEU A 90 14.94 0.94 -4.76
N ASN A 91 14.45 1.27 -3.55
CA ASN A 91 14.27 2.64 -3.11
C ASN A 91 15.62 3.35 -2.88
N GLU A 92 16.59 2.67 -2.27
CA GLU A 92 17.93 3.22 -2.06
C GLU A 92 18.64 3.46 -3.40
N LEU A 93 18.60 2.49 -4.32
CA LEU A 93 19.14 2.63 -5.68
C LEU A 93 18.53 3.84 -6.42
N HIS A 94 17.23 4.07 -6.28
CA HIS A 94 16.57 5.23 -6.88
C HIS A 94 17.21 6.56 -6.43
N TYR A 95 17.47 6.72 -5.13
CA TYR A 95 18.10 7.93 -4.60
C TYR A 95 19.58 8.05 -4.98
N TRP A 96 20.33 6.94 -4.97
CA TRP A 96 21.74 6.95 -5.39
C TRP A 96 21.92 7.37 -6.84
N ILE A 97 21.06 6.88 -7.74
CA ILE A 97 21.06 7.29 -9.16
C ILE A 97 20.77 8.79 -9.28
N ARG A 98 19.80 9.30 -8.51
CA ARG A 98 19.46 10.73 -8.49
C ARG A 98 20.59 11.61 -7.96
N LEU A 99 21.43 11.08 -7.07
CA LEU A 99 22.66 11.73 -6.59
C LEU A 99 23.79 11.70 -7.62
N GLY A 100 23.69 10.88 -8.68
CA GLY A 100 24.68 10.74 -9.73
C GLY A 100 25.63 9.56 -9.56
N SER A 101 25.36 8.65 -8.63
CA SER A 101 26.14 7.43 -8.44
C SER A 101 25.84 6.40 -9.52
N GLU A 102 26.87 5.68 -9.97
CA GLU A 102 26.72 4.56 -10.90
C GLU A 102 26.12 3.32 -10.21
N VAL A 103 25.26 2.60 -10.92
CA VAL A 103 24.60 1.41 -10.38
C VAL A 103 25.57 0.23 -10.42
N PRO A 104 25.77 -0.50 -9.30
CA PRO A 104 26.58 -1.71 -9.29
C PRO A 104 26.04 -2.76 -10.28
N HIS A 105 26.92 -3.49 -10.98
CA HIS A 105 26.51 -4.44 -12.03
C HIS A 105 25.50 -5.50 -11.54
N TYR A 106 25.70 -6.04 -10.34
CA TYR A 106 24.80 -7.04 -9.73
C TYR A 106 23.41 -6.46 -9.37
N ALA A 107 23.28 -5.15 -9.22
CA ALA A 107 22.02 -4.46 -8.92
C ALA A 107 21.34 -3.85 -10.17
N ALA A 108 22.01 -3.86 -11.33
CA ALA A 108 21.53 -3.24 -12.56
C ALA A 108 20.21 -3.85 -13.05
N GLU A 109 20.08 -5.18 -13.00
CA GLU A 109 18.83 -5.83 -13.41
C GLU A 109 17.68 -5.56 -12.43
N ALA A 110 17.97 -5.48 -11.12
CA ALA A 110 16.98 -5.07 -10.13
C ALA A 110 16.49 -3.64 -10.37
N GLN A 111 17.42 -2.72 -10.67
CA GLN A 111 17.10 -1.35 -11.04
C GLN A 111 16.22 -1.29 -12.31
N ARG A 112 16.53 -2.06 -13.34
CA ARG A 112 15.75 -2.13 -14.57
C ARG A 112 14.31 -2.61 -14.33
N ARG A 113 14.13 -3.62 -13.47
CA ARG A 113 12.83 -4.19 -13.12
C ARG A 113 12.07 -3.42 -12.05
N THR A 114 12.61 -2.31 -11.54
CA THR A 114 12.00 -1.51 -10.45
C THR A 114 10.53 -1.20 -10.71
N LEU A 115 10.20 -0.61 -11.87
CA LEU A 115 8.82 -0.21 -12.19
C LEU A 115 7.89 -1.43 -12.32
N GLU A 116 8.38 -2.52 -12.91
CA GLU A 116 7.65 -3.77 -13.05
C GLU A 116 7.31 -4.37 -11.68
N LEU A 117 8.30 -4.46 -10.78
CA LEU A 117 8.13 -5.02 -9.45
C LEU A 117 7.19 -4.20 -8.58
N HIS A 118 7.27 -2.87 -8.64
CA HIS A 118 6.32 -1.99 -7.97
C HIS A 118 4.91 -2.20 -8.51
N TYR A 119 4.74 -2.31 -9.84
CA TYR A 119 3.44 -2.60 -10.44
C TYR A 119 2.89 -3.96 -9.99
N LEU A 120 3.70 -5.04 -10.00
CA LEU A 120 3.29 -6.36 -9.53
C LEU A 120 2.89 -6.34 -8.05
N TYR A 121 3.62 -5.59 -7.24
CA TYR A 121 3.30 -5.40 -5.82
C TYR A 121 1.93 -4.72 -5.64
N GLN A 122 1.65 -3.66 -6.40
CA GLN A 122 0.34 -3.01 -6.39
C GLN A 122 -0.79 -3.97 -6.78
N LEU A 123 -0.59 -4.83 -7.78
CA LEU A 123 -1.58 -5.84 -8.15
C LEU A 123 -1.87 -6.83 -7.01
N CYS A 124 -0.83 -7.29 -6.32
CA CYS A 124 -0.99 -8.19 -5.17
C CYS A 124 -1.73 -7.50 -4.02
N LEU A 125 -1.40 -6.24 -3.73
CA LEU A 125 -2.09 -5.43 -2.71
C LEU A 125 -3.59 -5.32 -2.97
N VAL A 126 -4.00 -5.13 -4.24
CA VAL A 126 -5.43 -5.04 -4.60
C VAL A 126 -6.17 -6.31 -4.20
N ILE A 127 -5.61 -7.50 -4.44
CA ILE A 127 -6.24 -8.77 -4.05
C ILE A 127 -6.26 -8.97 -2.56
N CYS A 128 -5.15 -8.67 -1.89
CA CYS A 128 -5.10 -8.74 -0.44
C CYS A 128 -6.19 -7.87 0.18
N ARG A 129 -6.39 -6.65 -0.35
CA ARG A 129 -7.45 -5.75 0.08
C ARG A 129 -8.84 -6.31 -0.22
N ASP A 130 -9.09 -6.80 -1.43
CA ASP A 130 -10.41 -7.31 -1.84
C ASP A 130 -10.81 -8.52 -0.97
N TYR A 131 -9.89 -9.47 -0.74
CA TYR A 131 -10.13 -10.61 0.15
C TYR A 131 -10.30 -10.20 1.62
N ASN A 132 -9.38 -9.39 2.15
CA ASN A 132 -9.43 -8.97 3.56
C ASN A 132 -10.68 -8.13 3.85
N ARG A 133 -11.18 -7.34 2.87
CA ARG A 133 -12.43 -6.59 2.98
C ARG A 133 -13.61 -7.53 3.21
N ILE A 134 -13.77 -8.55 2.37
CA ILE A 134 -14.86 -9.54 2.50
C ILE A 134 -14.78 -10.22 3.87
N MET A 135 -13.58 -10.65 4.28
CA MET A 135 -13.39 -11.33 5.57
C MET A 135 -13.67 -10.43 6.77
N ASN A 136 -13.43 -9.12 6.66
CA ASN A 136 -13.74 -8.16 7.72
C ASN A 136 -15.23 -7.79 7.79
N LEU A 137 -15.97 -7.86 6.68
CA LEU A 137 -17.41 -7.58 6.64
C LEU A 137 -18.27 -8.68 7.27
N LEU A 138 -17.75 -9.92 7.29
CA LEU A 138 -18.46 -11.09 7.77
C LEU A 138 -18.09 -11.41 9.23
N ASN A 139 -19.10 -11.46 10.09
CA ASN A 139 -18.97 -11.96 11.46
C ASN A 139 -18.87 -13.51 11.48
N GLY A 140 -18.69 -14.12 12.67
CA GLY A 140 -18.51 -15.57 12.79
C GLY A 140 -19.63 -16.42 12.19
N GLU A 141 -20.89 -16.03 12.40
CA GLU A 141 -22.06 -16.75 11.89
C GLU A 141 -22.26 -16.52 10.39
N GLU A 142 -22.06 -15.29 9.92
CA GLU A 142 -22.12 -14.95 8.51
C GLU A 142 -21.03 -15.68 7.72
N ARG A 143 -19.83 -15.88 8.30
CA ARG A 143 -18.79 -16.72 7.69
C ARG A 143 -19.25 -18.18 7.51
N LEU A 144 -20.08 -18.71 8.41
CA LEU A 144 -20.66 -20.05 8.25
C LEU A 144 -21.69 -20.07 7.11
N LEU A 145 -22.52 -19.04 7.00
CA LEU A 145 -23.49 -18.89 5.91
C LEU A 145 -22.79 -18.83 4.54
N PHE A 146 -21.67 -18.09 4.44
CA PHE A 146 -20.90 -17.93 3.21
C PHE A 146 -19.79 -18.96 3.01
N ARG A 147 -19.69 -19.98 3.88
CA ARG A 147 -18.54 -20.91 3.94
C ARG A 147 -18.17 -21.53 2.60
N GLU A 148 -19.15 -22.03 1.84
CA GLU A 148 -18.88 -22.70 0.57
C GLU A 148 -18.36 -21.73 -0.48
N ARG A 149 -18.87 -20.49 -0.50
CA ARG A 149 -18.41 -19.45 -1.43
C ARG A 149 -17.02 -18.94 -1.05
N ILE A 150 -16.75 -18.78 0.25
CA ILE A 150 -15.41 -18.46 0.78
C ILE A 150 -14.41 -19.54 0.36
N LYS A 151 -14.77 -20.83 0.51
CA LYS A 151 -13.92 -21.95 0.11
C LYS A 151 -13.58 -21.95 -1.38
N ILE A 152 -14.51 -21.54 -2.24
CA ILE A 152 -14.23 -21.37 -3.69
C ILE A 152 -13.19 -20.26 -3.90
N LEU A 153 -13.33 -19.12 -3.22
CA LEU A 153 -12.36 -18.03 -3.29
C LEU A 153 -10.99 -18.46 -2.74
N ASP A 154 -10.95 -19.16 -1.61
CA ASP A 154 -9.71 -19.68 -1.03
C ASP A 154 -8.97 -20.62 -1.98
N LYS A 155 -9.69 -21.51 -2.66
CA LYS A 155 -9.11 -22.40 -3.68
C LYS A 155 -8.47 -21.60 -4.82
N LYS A 156 -9.07 -20.47 -5.20
CA LYS A 156 -8.54 -19.59 -6.25
C LYS A 156 -7.32 -18.80 -5.79
N ILE A 157 -7.23 -18.42 -4.52
CA ILE A 157 -6.09 -17.70 -3.95
C ILE A 157 -4.92 -18.65 -3.63
N THR A 158 -5.19 -19.94 -3.36
CA THR A 158 -4.20 -20.95 -2.96
C THR A 158 -2.92 -20.98 -3.84
N PRO A 159 -2.99 -20.91 -5.18
CA PRO A 159 -1.81 -20.84 -6.03
C PRO A 159 -0.87 -19.67 -5.72
N GLY A 160 -1.39 -18.55 -5.20
CA GLY A 160 -0.60 -17.39 -4.82
C GLY A 160 0.37 -17.63 -3.65
N PHE A 161 0.15 -18.68 -2.85
CA PHE A 161 1.04 -19.05 -1.73
C PHE A 161 2.11 -20.07 -2.12
N SER A 162 2.14 -20.57 -3.37
CA SER A 162 3.01 -21.68 -3.73
C SER A 162 3.46 -21.73 -5.19
N LYS A 163 2.55 -21.49 -6.14
CA LYS A 163 2.79 -21.70 -7.58
C LYS A 163 3.08 -20.42 -8.35
N ILE A 164 2.55 -19.29 -7.88
CA ILE A 164 2.72 -18.00 -8.53
C ILE A 164 3.87 -17.26 -7.86
N HIS A 165 4.87 -16.93 -8.66
CA HIS A 165 6.11 -16.28 -8.24
C HIS A 165 6.23 -14.89 -8.87
N TRP A 166 7.03 -14.01 -8.27
CA TRP A 166 7.24 -12.64 -8.77
C TRP A 166 8.01 -12.59 -10.09
N SER A 167 8.74 -13.66 -10.42
CA SER A 167 9.57 -13.75 -11.62
C SER A 167 8.77 -13.65 -12.92
N VAL A 168 7.52 -14.14 -12.96
CA VAL A 168 6.72 -14.23 -14.18
C VAL A 168 5.52 -13.26 -14.15
N ARG A 169 5.72 -12.06 -14.68
CA ARG A 169 4.71 -10.97 -14.70
C ARG A 169 3.33 -11.43 -15.20
N SER A 170 3.28 -12.09 -16.35
CA SER A 170 2.01 -12.48 -16.99
C SER A 170 1.21 -13.46 -16.12
N MET A 171 1.89 -14.37 -15.41
CA MET A 171 1.24 -15.30 -14.49
C MET A 171 0.63 -14.57 -13.29
N VAL A 172 1.33 -13.56 -12.76
CA VAL A 172 0.79 -12.71 -11.68
C VAL A 172 -0.42 -11.94 -12.16
N GLU A 173 -0.37 -11.29 -13.33
CA GLU A 173 -1.50 -10.52 -13.89
C GLU A 173 -2.74 -11.38 -14.13
N LEU A 174 -2.57 -12.56 -14.74
CA LEU A 174 -3.67 -13.50 -15.01
C LEU A 174 -4.26 -14.05 -13.72
N PHE A 175 -3.40 -14.49 -12.79
CA PHE A 175 -3.82 -14.93 -11.46
C PHE A 175 -4.61 -13.84 -10.75
N VAL A 176 -4.12 -12.60 -10.84
CA VAL A 176 -4.72 -11.48 -10.15
C VAL A 176 -6.12 -11.22 -10.68
N ASN A 177 -6.26 -11.17 -12.00
CA ASN A 177 -7.54 -10.92 -12.64
C ASN A 177 -8.58 -12.01 -12.32
N ASP A 178 -8.19 -13.29 -12.38
CA ASP A 178 -9.08 -14.41 -12.03
C ASP A 178 -9.54 -14.33 -10.57
N CYS A 179 -8.62 -14.10 -9.63
CA CYS A 179 -8.95 -13.95 -8.22
C CYS A 179 -9.92 -12.78 -7.97
N ARG A 180 -9.72 -11.65 -8.66
CA ARG A 180 -10.59 -10.47 -8.52
C ARG A 180 -12.01 -10.71 -9.02
N ILE A 181 -12.19 -11.47 -10.11
CA ILE A 181 -13.52 -11.83 -10.60
C ILE A 181 -14.28 -12.63 -9.53
N HIS A 182 -13.60 -13.61 -8.91
CA HIS A 182 -14.20 -14.42 -7.85
C HIS A 182 -14.48 -13.62 -6.58
N ALA A 183 -13.55 -12.74 -6.17
CA ALA A 183 -13.74 -11.85 -5.02
C ALA A 183 -14.92 -10.89 -5.25
N CYS A 184 -15.01 -10.28 -6.44
CA CYS A 184 -16.11 -9.37 -6.80
C CYS A 184 -17.47 -10.08 -6.74
N ARG A 185 -17.58 -11.30 -7.30
CA ARG A 185 -18.81 -12.10 -7.24
C ARG A 185 -19.23 -12.41 -5.81
N LEU A 186 -18.28 -12.74 -4.92
CA LEU A 186 -18.58 -12.98 -3.52
C LEU A 186 -18.99 -11.68 -2.82
N GLN A 187 -18.27 -10.59 -3.03
CA GLN A 187 -18.58 -9.28 -2.47
C GLN A 187 -19.99 -8.83 -2.82
N SER A 188 -20.42 -8.93 -4.08
CA SER A 188 -21.79 -8.60 -4.48
C SER A 188 -22.85 -9.39 -3.71
N LYS A 189 -22.62 -10.69 -3.44
CA LYS A 189 -23.54 -11.50 -2.64
C LYS A 189 -23.54 -11.16 -1.17
N VAL A 190 -22.39 -10.75 -0.63
CA VAL A 190 -22.32 -10.24 0.75
C VAL A 190 -23.05 -8.90 0.85
N ASP A 191 -22.88 -8.02 -0.13
CA ASP A 191 -23.52 -6.70 -0.15
C ASP A 191 -25.05 -6.84 -0.28
N GLU A 192 -25.55 -7.69 -1.18
CA GLU A 192 -26.98 -8.03 -1.29
C GLU A 192 -27.54 -8.53 0.05
N TYR A 193 -26.83 -9.44 0.73
CA TYR A 193 -27.24 -9.97 2.03
C TYR A 193 -27.28 -8.88 3.11
N LYS A 194 -26.25 -8.04 3.19
CA LYS A 194 -26.18 -6.95 4.17
C LYS A 194 -27.29 -5.92 3.93
N GLN A 195 -27.55 -5.59 2.67
CA GLN A 195 -28.61 -4.67 2.29
C GLN A 195 -29.99 -5.22 2.68
N ALA A 196 -30.27 -6.51 2.38
CA ALA A 196 -31.52 -7.15 2.78
C ALA A 196 -31.71 -7.15 4.31
N ASN A 197 -30.65 -7.39 5.08
CA ASN A 197 -30.71 -7.32 6.54
C ASN A 197 -31.03 -5.91 7.06
N LEU A 198 -30.50 -4.87 6.41
CA LEU A 198 -30.81 -3.47 6.76
C LEU A 198 -32.27 -3.14 6.47
N GLU A 199 -32.81 -3.61 5.33
CA GLU A 199 -34.22 -3.42 4.97
C GLU A 199 -35.16 -4.15 5.94
N ILE A 200 -34.83 -5.40 6.31
CA ILE A 200 -35.58 -6.14 7.32
C ILE A 200 -35.58 -5.37 8.64
N LYS A 201 -34.41 -4.89 9.08
CA LYS A 201 -34.30 -4.11 10.32
C LYS A 201 -35.18 -2.85 10.28
N ALA A 202 -35.12 -2.09 9.19
CA ALA A 202 -35.94 -0.89 9.01
C ALA A 202 -37.44 -1.20 9.06
N ASN A 203 -37.87 -2.27 8.40
CA ASN A 203 -39.26 -2.72 8.44
C ASN A 203 -39.68 -3.15 9.86
N CYS A 204 -38.83 -3.84 10.61
CA CYS A 204 -39.10 -4.20 11.99
C CYS A 204 -39.22 -2.96 12.90
N GLU A 205 -38.39 -1.94 12.69
CA GLU A 205 -38.48 -0.66 13.41
C GLU A 205 -39.79 0.07 13.11
N LEU A 206 -40.22 0.10 11.83
CA LEU A 206 -41.50 0.67 11.43
C LEU A 206 -42.68 -0.06 12.09
N ILE A 207 -42.67 -1.39 12.08
CA ILE A 207 -43.72 -2.20 12.73
C ILE A 207 -43.78 -1.87 14.23
N ALA A 208 -42.63 -1.81 14.90
CA ALA A 208 -42.56 -1.50 16.33
C ALA A 208 -43.07 -0.09 16.68
N GLN A 209 -42.92 0.87 15.76
CA GLN A 209 -43.40 2.25 15.92
C GLN A 209 -44.84 2.46 15.45
N THR A 210 -45.43 1.48 14.78
CA THR A 210 -46.79 1.60 14.23
C THR A 210 -47.80 1.51 15.37
N LEU A 211 -48.46 2.62 15.67
CA LEU A 211 -49.53 2.69 16.65
C LEU A 211 -50.77 1.95 16.14
N MET A 212 -51.08 0.79 16.74
CA MET A 212 -52.24 -0.01 16.34
C MET A 212 -53.59 0.58 16.78
N ILE A 213 -53.60 1.46 17.79
CA ILE A 213 -54.83 2.06 18.30
C ILE A 213 -54.61 3.56 18.55
N LYS A 214 -55.38 4.40 17.87
CA LYS A 214 -55.38 5.87 18.06
C LYS A 214 -56.35 6.21 19.19
N LEU A 215 -55.80 6.52 20.38
CA LEU A 215 -56.56 6.99 21.54
C LEU A 215 -56.23 8.45 21.84
N GLU A 216 -57.24 9.32 21.83
CA GLU A 216 -57.12 10.70 22.29
C GLU A 216 -57.44 10.78 23.79
N ALA A 217 -56.56 11.42 24.57
CA ALA A 217 -56.77 11.58 26.00
C ALA A 217 -58.02 12.44 26.29
N ASN A 218 -58.82 12.04 27.29
CA ASN A 218 -60.08 12.67 27.70
C ASN A 218 -61.21 12.70 26.66
N ARG A 219 -61.16 11.86 25.63
CA ARG A 219 -62.27 11.70 24.68
C ARG A 219 -63.11 10.47 25.01
N VAL A 220 -64.42 10.66 25.13
CA VAL A 220 -65.41 9.57 25.15
C VAL A 220 -65.86 9.38 23.70
N TYR A 221 -65.65 8.19 23.16
CA TYR A 221 -66.11 7.84 21.81
C TYR A 221 -67.54 7.29 21.91
N GLU A 222 -68.47 7.85 21.13
CA GLU A 222 -69.85 7.34 21.06
C GLU A 222 -70.07 6.47 19.80
N ASN A 223 -70.86 5.41 19.94
CA ASN A 223 -71.29 4.53 18.83
C ASN A 223 -70.10 4.01 17.98
N ASN A 224 -70.17 4.14 16.64
CA ASN A 224 -69.17 3.65 15.70
C ASN A 224 -67.98 4.62 15.47
N GLU A 225 -67.96 5.78 16.14
CA GLU A 225 -66.94 6.83 15.92
C GLU A 225 -65.52 6.34 16.23
N PHE A 226 -65.37 5.43 17.20
CA PHE A 226 -64.09 4.80 17.50
C PHE A 226 -63.56 4.03 16.29
N ASN A 227 -64.41 3.21 15.65
CA ASN A 227 -64.04 2.38 14.49
C ASN A 227 -63.69 3.24 13.27
N GLU A 228 -64.42 4.33 13.03
CA GLU A 228 -64.12 5.27 11.94
C GLU A 228 -62.76 5.96 12.10
N ARG A 229 -62.30 6.15 13.34
CA ARG A 229 -61.00 6.77 13.65
C ARG A 229 -59.82 5.81 13.73
N GLN A 230 -60.07 4.49 13.77
CA GLN A 230 -59.00 3.47 13.76
C GLN A 230 -58.47 3.14 12.36
N VAL A 231 -59.06 3.71 11.30
CA VAL A 231 -58.59 3.59 9.91
C VAL A 231 -57.34 4.44 9.66
#